data_AF-A0A117LJF7-F1
#
_entry.id   AF-A0A117LJF7-F1
#
_cell.length_a   1.000
_cell.length_b   1.000
_cell.length_c   1.000
_cell.angle_alpha   90.00
_cell.angle_beta   90.00
_cell.angle_gamma   90.00
#
_symmetry.space_group_name_H-M   'P 1'
#
loop_
_entity.id
_entity.type
_entity.pdbx_description
1 polymer ?
#
loop_
_entity_poly.entity_id
_entity_poly.type
_entity_poly.pdbx_seq_one_letter_code
_entity_poly.pdbx_strand_id
1 'polypeptide(L)'
;MLTDPGMHIYKDVYISLEKIKTDFLSPAQNYVLTGELQKVRELKWQLKEHKLDLFALNGYVSLYMDGFKDPVDLLPPVIEESVEKDGSVFNIVCDGMHRVFLARLEWIVPQVIFIRGIPKDNPYYSFPVPGGWEKVFITEDLPEGIIKKWHRIREYKSLYRNFNSAFENVGGPRGRFSANISG
;
A
#
# COMPACT_ATOMS: atom_id res chain seq x y z
N MET A 1 8.86 10.46 -12.00
CA MET A 1 9.90 11.27 -11.33
C MET A 1 9.24 12.08 -10.24
N LEU A 2 9.82 12.11 -9.05
CA LEU A 2 9.46 13.07 -8.00
C LEU A 2 9.70 14.48 -8.54
N THR A 3 8.79 15.41 -8.28
CA THR A 3 8.95 16.80 -8.74
C THR A 3 9.97 17.58 -7.90
N ASP A 4 10.31 17.08 -6.70
CA ASP A 4 11.34 17.64 -5.83
C ASP A 4 12.15 16.50 -5.17
N PRO A 5 13.36 16.19 -5.66
CA PRO A 5 14.22 15.16 -5.09
C PRO A 5 14.79 15.50 -3.70
N GLY A 6 14.81 16.77 -3.30
CA GLY A 6 15.32 17.22 -2.00
C GLY A 6 14.27 17.17 -0.88
N MET A 7 13.04 16.82 -1.20
CA MET A 7 11.94 16.79 -0.25
C MET A 7 11.99 15.53 0.62
N HIS A 8 12.33 15.70 1.89
CA HIS A 8 12.38 14.64 2.89
C HIS A 8 11.18 14.69 3.85
N ILE A 9 10.00 14.30 3.36
CA ILE A 9 8.73 14.38 4.11
C ILE A 9 8.80 13.66 5.46
N TYR A 10 9.55 12.56 5.53
CA TYR A 10 9.67 11.73 6.74
C TYR A 10 10.89 12.06 7.61
N LYS A 11 11.56 13.20 7.40
CA LYS A 11 12.76 13.55 8.17
C LYS A 11 12.48 13.73 9.66
N ASP A 12 11.39 14.43 9.98
CA ASP A 12 11.05 14.87 11.33
C ASP A 12 9.69 14.29 11.79
N VAL A 13 9.41 13.03 11.42
CA VAL A 13 8.16 12.33 11.72
C VAL A 13 8.40 11.12 12.63
N TYR A 14 7.35 10.62 13.27
CA TYR A 14 7.42 9.40 14.07
C TYR A 14 7.06 8.19 13.21
N ILE A 15 7.95 7.20 13.12
CA ILE A 15 7.74 5.95 12.37
C ILE A 15 7.80 4.76 13.34
N SER A 16 6.80 3.89 13.30
CA SER A 16 6.71 2.68 14.10
C SER A 16 6.20 1.48 13.30
N LEU A 17 6.47 0.28 13.79
CA LEU A 17 5.75 -0.93 13.36
C LEU A 17 4.60 -1.18 14.35
N GLU A 18 3.38 -1.28 13.83
CA GLU A 18 2.18 -1.41 14.65
C GLU A 18 1.23 -2.47 14.10
N LYS A 19 0.44 -3.09 14.97
CA LYS A 19 -0.68 -3.96 14.58
C LYS A 19 -1.97 -3.17 14.66
N ILE A 20 -2.55 -2.82 13.51
CA ILE A 20 -3.75 -1.98 13.45
C ILE A 20 -4.88 -2.76 12.78
N LYS A 21 -6.03 -2.84 13.46
CA LYS A 21 -7.23 -3.49 12.90
C LYS A 21 -7.63 -2.75 11.63
N THR A 22 -7.97 -3.49 10.58
CA THR A 22 -8.29 -2.91 9.27
C THR A 22 -9.45 -1.90 9.32
N ASP A 23 -10.40 -2.06 10.25
CA ASP A 23 -11.49 -1.09 10.50
C ASP A 23 -11.00 0.31 10.88
N PHE A 24 -9.80 0.43 11.45
CA PHE A 24 -9.19 1.72 11.80
C PHE A 24 -8.26 2.26 10.70
N LEU A 25 -8.17 1.56 9.56
CA LEU A 25 -7.44 1.99 8.38
C LEU A 25 -8.40 2.57 7.35
N SER A 26 -7.93 3.58 6.63
CA SER A 26 -8.72 4.34 5.66
C SER A 26 -8.17 4.10 4.25
N PRO A 27 -8.93 3.46 3.35
CA PRO A 27 -8.46 3.23 1.99
C PRO A 27 -8.31 4.55 1.23
N ALA A 28 -7.27 4.66 0.39
CA ALA A 28 -7.03 5.83 -0.46
C ALA A 28 -7.54 5.67 -1.90
N GLN A 29 -8.14 4.52 -2.23
CA GLN A 29 -8.70 4.21 -3.54
C GLN A 29 -9.98 3.37 -3.39
N ASN A 30 -10.91 3.52 -4.33
CA ASN A 30 -12.26 2.97 -4.27
C ASN A 30 -12.42 1.55 -4.82
N TYR A 31 -11.36 0.93 -5.34
CA TYR A 31 -11.43 -0.45 -5.80
C TYR A 31 -10.16 -1.25 -5.49
N VAL A 32 -10.31 -2.56 -5.54
CA VAL A 32 -9.21 -3.52 -5.61
C VAL A 32 -9.45 -4.45 -6.80
N LEU A 33 -8.36 -4.82 -7.47
CA LEU A 33 -8.42 -5.70 -8.64
C LEU A 33 -8.37 -7.15 -8.19
N THR A 34 -9.28 -7.98 -8.69
CA THR A 34 -9.33 -9.42 -8.39
C THR A 34 -8.00 -10.10 -8.70
N GLY A 35 -7.42 -9.83 -9.88
CA GLY A 35 -6.14 -10.42 -10.26
C GLY A 35 -4.98 -10.02 -9.33
N GLU A 36 -5.01 -8.80 -8.78
CA GLU A 36 -3.99 -8.36 -7.82
C GLU A 36 -4.20 -8.95 -6.43
N LEU A 37 -5.44 -9.23 -6.02
CA LEU A 37 -5.73 -9.97 -4.80
C LEU A 37 -5.25 -11.42 -4.89
N GLN A 38 -5.47 -12.08 -6.03
CA GLN A 38 -4.99 -13.45 -6.28
C GLN A 38 -3.46 -13.52 -6.18
N LYS A 39 -2.74 -12.57 -6.81
CA LYS A 39 -1.26 -12.49 -6.68
C LYS A 39 -0.81 -12.34 -5.23
N VAL A 40 -1.47 -11.48 -4.45
CA VAL A 40 -1.13 -11.29 -3.02
C VAL A 40 -1.42 -12.56 -2.22
N ARG A 41 -2.50 -13.27 -2.52
CA ARG A 41 -2.84 -14.54 -1.87
C ARG A 41 -1.83 -15.63 -2.18
N GLU A 42 -1.38 -15.72 -3.43
CA GLU A 42 -0.32 -16.65 -3.83
C GLU A 42 0.98 -16.34 -3.11
N LEU A 43 1.41 -15.06 -3.12
CA LEU A 43 2.60 -14.61 -2.39
C LEU A 43 2.52 -14.98 -0.89
N LYS A 44 1.35 -14.86 -0.26
CA LYS A 44 1.15 -15.27 1.13
C LYS A 44 1.47 -16.76 1.34
N TRP A 45 1.03 -17.63 0.43
CA TRP A 45 1.30 -19.06 0.52
C TRP A 45 2.77 -19.38 0.30
N GLN A 46 3.39 -18.78 -0.72
CA GLN A 46 4.82 -18.93 -0.98
C GLN A 46 5.66 -18.50 0.22
N LEU A 47 5.39 -17.33 0.80
CA LEU A 47 6.09 -16.85 2.01
C LEU A 47 5.96 -17.82 3.19
N LYS A 48 4.79 -18.48 3.33
CA LYS A 48 4.56 -19.43 4.40
C LYS A 48 5.47 -20.67 4.29
N GLU A 49 5.79 -21.11 3.07
CA GLU A 49 6.76 -22.19 2.83
C GLU A 49 8.16 -21.82 3.37
N HIS A 50 8.48 -20.52 3.36
CA HIS A 50 9.69 -19.95 3.95
C HIS A 50 9.54 -19.53 5.42
N LYS A 51 8.46 -19.94 6.10
CA LYS A 51 8.13 -19.59 7.50
C LYS A 51 7.98 -18.08 7.73
N LEU A 52 7.62 -17.33 6.69
CA LEU A 52 7.32 -15.90 6.75
C LEU A 52 5.81 -15.69 6.69
N ASP A 53 5.32 -14.71 7.46
CA ASP A 53 3.91 -14.30 7.43
C ASP A 53 3.79 -12.93 6.76
N LEU A 54 3.09 -12.90 5.62
CA LEU A 54 2.82 -11.69 4.85
C LEU A 54 2.20 -10.57 5.70
N PHE A 55 1.39 -10.92 6.70
CA PHE A 55 0.69 -9.95 7.54
C PHE A 55 1.43 -9.60 8.83
N ALA A 56 2.60 -10.19 9.09
CA ALA A 56 3.37 -9.95 10.32
C ALA A 56 4.86 -9.70 10.07
N LEU A 57 5.20 -9.07 8.94
CA LEU A 57 6.58 -8.72 8.58
C LEU A 57 7.17 -7.70 9.58
N ASN A 58 8.26 -8.06 10.27
CA ASN A 58 9.00 -7.22 11.22
C ASN A 58 10.24 -6.56 10.59
N GLY A 59 10.07 -6.00 9.40
CA GLY A 59 11.14 -5.57 8.51
C GLY A 59 10.67 -5.75 7.08
N TYR A 60 11.60 -5.94 6.15
CA TYR A 60 11.30 -6.21 4.75
C TYR A 60 11.82 -7.59 4.33
N VAL A 61 11.29 -8.10 3.21
CA VAL A 61 11.75 -9.35 2.59
C VAL A 61 12.08 -9.06 1.13
N SER A 62 13.29 -9.40 0.69
CA SER A 62 13.65 -9.33 -0.74
C SER A 62 13.25 -10.63 -1.43
N LEU A 63 12.38 -10.52 -2.43
CA LEU A 63 11.86 -11.63 -3.21
C LEU A 63 12.70 -11.82 -4.47
N TYR A 64 13.31 -12.99 -4.61
CA TYR A 64 14.02 -13.41 -5.82
C TYR A 64 13.10 -14.32 -6.63
N MET A 65 12.79 -13.93 -7.86
CA MET A 65 11.84 -14.64 -8.72
C MET A 65 12.51 -15.02 -10.03
N ASP A 66 12.25 -16.25 -10.49
CA ASP A 66 12.75 -16.73 -11.77
C ASP A 66 12.26 -15.84 -12.92
N GLY A 67 13.17 -15.49 -13.82
CA GLY A 67 12.90 -14.58 -14.94
C GLY A 67 12.98 -13.09 -14.60
N PHE A 68 13.24 -12.73 -13.34
CA PHE A 68 13.52 -11.35 -12.93
C PHE A 68 15.00 -11.19 -12.60
N LYS A 69 15.62 -10.11 -13.10
CA LYS A 69 17.04 -9.82 -12.89
C LYS A 69 17.32 -9.28 -11.49
N ASP A 70 16.42 -8.42 -11.01
CA ASP A 70 16.58 -7.69 -9.75
C ASP A 70 15.49 -8.14 -8.77
N PRO A 71 15.80 -8.21 -7.45
CA PRO A 71 14.83 -8.60 -6.46
C PRO A 71 13.71 -7.56 -6.31
N VAL A 72 12.62 -7.98 -5.66
CA VAL A 72 11.52 -7.10 -5.28
C VAL A 72 11.41 -7.06 -3.77
N ASP A 73 11.52 -5.86 -3.20
CA ASP A 73 11.37 -5.69 -1.76
C ASP A 73 9.90 -5.61 -1.35
N LEU A 74 9.56 -6.43 -0.37
CA LEU A 74 8.26 -6.52 0.25
C LEU A 74 8.31 -5.94 1.66
N LEU A 75 7.72 -4.76 1.82
CA LEU A 75 7.55 -4.07 3.11
C LEU A 75 6.20 -4.41 3.76
N PRO A 76 6.00 -4.20 5.07
CA PRO A 76 4.65 -4.09 5.63
C PRO A 76 3.90 -2.95 4.93
N PRO A 77 2.56 -2.97 4.86
CA PRO A 77 1.79 -1.84 4.33
C PRO A 77 2.15 -0.53 5.04
N VAL A 78 2.18 0.56 4.28
CA VAL A 78 2.53 1.90 4.81
C VAL A 78 1.27 2.69 5.06
N ILE A 79 1.12 3.18 6.29
CA ILE A 79 -0.03 3.94 6.78
C ILE A 79 0.45 5.30 7.30
N GLU A 80 -0.17 6.38 6.82
CA GLU A 80 0.05 7.73 7.36
C GLU A 80 -1.17 8.18 8.18
N GLU A 81 -0.93 8.75 9.36
CA GLU A 81 -1.93 9.56 10.05
C GLU A 81 -2.11 10.88 9.30
N SER A 82 -3.33 11.12 8.81
CA SER A 82 -3.72 12.32 8.07
C SER A 82 -4.72 13.11 8.91
N VAL A 83 -4.42 14.38 9.14
CA VAL A 83 -5.33 15.33 9.81
C VAL A 83 -5.95 16.21 8.73
N GLU A 84 -7.26 16.12 8.57
CA GLU A 84 -8.00 16.84 7.55
C GLU A 84 -8.39 18.26 8.00
N LYS A 85 -8.84 19.08 7.05
CA LYS A 85 -9.21 20.49 7.30
C LYS A 85 -10.37 20.66 8.29
N ASP A 86 -11.26 19.68 8.39
CA ASP A 86 -12.37 19.66 9.34
C ASP A 86 -11.97 19.11 10.73
N GLY A 87 -10.68 18.79 10.93
CA GLY A 87 -10.14 18.24 12.16
C GLY A 87 -10.30 16.73 12.30
N SER A 88 -10.90 16.04 11.32
CA SER A 88 -10.95 14.59 11.31
C SER A 88 -9.56 13.97 11.12
N VAL A 89 -9.36 12.79 11.70
CA VAL A 89 -8.09 12.06 11.64
C VAL A 89 -8.32 10.70 10.98
N PHE A 90 -7.51 10.39 9.97
CA PHE A 90 -7.58 9.14 9.22
C PHE A 90 -6.22 8.46 9.13
N ASN A 91 -6.18 7.14 9.33
CA ASN A 91 -4.98 6.33 9.10
C ASN A 91 -5.00 5.84 7.64
N ILE A 92 -4.49 6.66 6.72
CA ILE A 92 -4.60 6.44 5.28
C ILE A 92 -3.67 5.33 4.83
N VAL A 93 -4.18 4.38 4.04
CA VAL A 93 -3.37 3.35 3.38
C VAL A 93 -2.61 3.97 2.21
N CYS A 94 -1.33 4.27 2.44
CA CYS A 94 -0.45 4.92 1.46
C CYS A 94 0.15 3.93 0.46
N ASP A 95 0.46 2.72 0.93
CA ASP A 95 0.90 1.58 0.13
C ASP A 95 0.30 0.27 0.66
N GLY A 96 0.23 -0.75 -0.20
CA GLY A 96 -0.20 -2.08 0.20
C GLY A 96 -1.71 -2.26 0.29
N MET A 97 -2.49 -1.45 -0.42
CA MET A 97 -3.97 -1.50 -0.44
C MET A 97 -4.52 -2.92 -0.60
N HIS A 98 -4.07 -3.69 -1.59
CA HIS A 98 -4.54 -5.08 -1.78
C HIS A 98 -4.16 -6.02 -0.64
N ARG A 99 -3.01 -5.79 0.02
CA ARG A 99 -2.56 -6.58 1.17
C ARG A 99 -3.41 -6.30 2.40
N VAL A 100 -3.68 -5.02 2.67
CA VAL A 100 -4.59 -4.61 3.75
C VAL A 100 -6.00 -5.12 3.50
N PHE A 101 -6.47 -5.05 2.25
CA PHE A 101 -7.79 -5.56 1.88
C PHE A 101 -7.87 -7.09 2.02
N LEU A 102 -6.84 -7.84 1.63
CA LEU A 102 -6.79 -9.28 1.85
C LEU A 102 -6.80 -9.61 3.35
N ALA A 103 -6.03 -8.88 4.18
CA ALA A 103 -6.07 -9.05 5.64
C ALA A 103 -7.47 -8.82 6.21
N ARG A 104 -8.20 -7.82 5.69
CA ARG A 104 -9.61 -7.57 6.04
C ARG A 104 -10.51 -8.76 5.69
N LEU A 105 -10.40 -9.28 4.46
CA LEU A 105 -11.18 -10.43 4.01
C LEU A 105 -10.88 -11.71 4.82
N GLU A 106 -9.70 -11.80 5.42
CA GLU A 106 -9.27 -12.96 6.22
C GLU A 106 -9.37 -12.73 7.73
N TRP A 107 -9.98 -11.61 8.18
CA TRP A 107 -10.13 -11.25 9.60
C TRP A 107 -8.80 -11.20 10.37
N ILE A 108 -7.72 -10.80 9.69
CA ILE A 108 -6.38 -10.68 10.27
C ILE A 108 -6.10 -9.21 10.62
N VAL A 109 -5.43 -8.98 11.75
CA VAL A 109 -4.87 -7.67 12.13
C VAL A 109 -3.45 -7.59 11.57
N PRO A 110 -3.21 -6.85 10.46
CA PRO A 110 -1.88 -6.79 9.86
C PRO A 110 -0.93 -5.93 10.70
N GLN A 111 0.35 -6.27 10.64
CA GLN A 111 1.45 -5.40 10.99
C GLN A 111 1.70 -4.40 9.85
N VAL A 112 1.84 -3.13 10.20
CA VAL A 112 2.00 -2.01 9.26
C VAL A 112 3.13 -1.09 9.70
N ILE A 113 3.72 -0.38 8.75
CA ILE A 113 4.55 0.80 9.03
C ILE A 113 3.58 1.95 9.25
N PHE A 114 3.53 2.48 10.47
CA PHE A 114 2.68 3.62 10.83
C PHE A 114 3.52 4.88 10.98
N ILE A 115 3.07 5.95 10.34
CA ILE A 115 3.78 7.23 10.27
C ILE A 115 2.88 8.34 10.82
N ARG A 116 3.38 9.09 11.81
CA ARG A 116 2.66 10.19 12.46
C ARG A 116 3.46 11.48 12.46
N GLY A 117 2.75 12.60 12.57
CA GLY A 117 3.37 13.94 12.56
C GLY A 117 3.75 14.42 11.16
N ILE A 118 3.03 13.97 10.13
CA ILE A 118 3.23 14.45 8.75
C ILE A 118 3.02 15.98 8.71
N PRO A 119 3.94 16.75 8.10
CA PRO A 119 3.77 18.19 7.91
C PRO A 119 2.45 18.50 7.19
N LYS A 120 1.67 19.44 7.75
CA LYS A 120 0.30 19.75 7.27
C LYS A 120 0.27 20.36 5.87
N ASP A 121 1.36 20.98 5.46
CA ASP A 121 1.62 21.50 4.12
C ASP A 121 1.95 20.41 3.10
N ASN A 122 2.34 19.21 3.56
CA ASN A 122 2.74 18.07 2.72
C ASN A 122 1.88 16.81 2.96
N PRO A 123 0.54 16.91 2.91
CA PRO A 123 -0.34 15.77 3.18
C PRO A 123 -0.14 14.66 2.14
N TYR A 124 -0.66 13.46 2.42
CA TYR A 124 -0.71 12.40 1.42
C TYR A 124 -1.51 12.86 0.18
N TYR A 125 -1.07 12.53 -1.02
CA TYR A 125 -1.60 13.11 -2.27
C TYR A 125 -3.08 12.82 -2.57
N SER A 126 -3.70 11.87 -1.88
CA SER A 126 -5.11 11.50 -2.01
C SER A 126 -5.86 11.64 -0.70
N PHE A 127 -7.15 11.96 -0.80
CA PHE A 127 -8.08 11.86 0.33
C PHE A 127 -8.40 10.38 0.65
N PRO A 128 -8.79 10.07 1.89
CA PRO A 128 -9.40 8.78 2.19
C PRO A 128 -10.73 8.65 1.44
N VAL A 129 -11.11 7.42 1.10
CA VAL A 129 -12.41 7.14 0.47
C VAL A 129 -13.51 7.47 1.48
N PRO A 130 -14.47 8.36 1.13
CA PRO A 130 -15.61 8.64 1.98
C PRO A 130 -16.43 7.35 2.23
N GLY A 131 -16.73 7.04 3.49
CA GLY A 131 -17.39 5.78 3.87
C GLY A 131 -16.45 4.57 4.00
N GLY A 132 -15.14 4.76 3.85
CA GLY A 132 -14.13 3.75 4.15
C GLY A 132 -14.24 2.48 3.31
N TRP A 133 -13.99 1.33 3.94
CA TRP A 133 -13.97 0.02 3.27
C TRP A 133 -15.30 -0.38 2.62
N GLU A 134 -16.43 0.10 3.13
CA GLU A 134 -17.77 -0.21 2.59
C GLU A 134 -18.00 0.38 1.20
N LYS A 135 -17.13 1.30 0.77
CA LYS A 135 -17.14 1.87 -0.59
C LYS A 135 -16.05 1.30 -1.48
N VAL A 136 -15.23 0.39 -0.98
CA VAL A 136 -14.22 -0.31 -1.77
C VAL A 136 -14.87 -1.54 -2.40
N PHE A 137 -14.93 -1.58 -3.73
CA PHE A 137 -15.46 -2.73 -4.46
C PHE A 137 -14.35 -3.55 -5.12
N ILE A 138 -14.61 -4.84 -5.28
CA ILE A 138 -13.73 -5.77 -6.02
C ILE A 138 -14.16 -5.70 -7.49
N THR A 139 -13.19 -5.58 -8.40
CA THR A 139 -13.46 -5.56 -9.83
C THR A 139 -12.37 -6.31 -10.60
N GLU A 140 -12.74 -6.90 -11.73
CA GLU A 140 -11.78 -7.60 -12.61
C GLU A 140 -10.98 -6.61 -13.44
N ASP A 141 -11.68 -5.63 -14.02
CA ASP A 141 -11.13 -4.59 -14.89
C ASP A 141 -11.53 -3.20 -14.41
N LEU A 142 -10.80 -2.19 -14.88
CA LEU A 142 -11.12 -0.79 -14.62
C LEU A 142 -12.38 -0.38 -15.39
N PRO A 143 -13.53 -0.14 -14.71
CA PRO A 143 -14.72 0.32 -15.41
C PRO A 143 -14.50 1.72 -15.94
N GLU A 144 -15.06 2.01 -17.11
CA GLU A 144 -14.94 3.32 -17.74
C GLU A 144 -15.53 4.42 -16.83
N GLY A 145 -14.84 5.56 -16.74
CA GLY A 145 -15.29 6.71 -15.95
C GLY A 145 -15.07 6.63 -14.44
N ILE A 146 -14.44 5.57 -13.91
CA ILE A 146 -14.15 5.48 -12.48
C ILE A 146 -12.93 6.32 -12.09
N ILE A 147 -13.14 7.21 -11.12
CA ILE A 147 -12.06 7.94 -10.47
C ILE A 147 -11.40 7.03 -9.43
N LYS A 148 -10.19 6.56 -9.73
CA LYS A 148 -9.42 5.66 -8.85
C LYS A 148 -9.12 6.27 -7.47
N LYS A 149 -8.65 7.51 -7.46
CA LYS A 149 -8.29 8.26 -6.25
C LYS A 149 -8.78 9.69 -6.37
N TRP A 150 -9.33 10.21 -5.28
CA TRP A 150 -9.66 11.63 -5.18
C TRP A 150 -8.41 12.40 -4.75
N HIS A 151 -7.71 13.01 -5.71
CA HIS A 151 -6.48 13.75 -5.45
C HIS A 151 -6.75 15.10 -4.78
N ARG A 152 -5.84 15.52 -3.89
CA ARG A 152 -6.00 16.79 -3.12
C ARG A 152 -5.78 18.04 -3.95
N ILE A 153 -4.85 17.95 -4.90
CA ILE A 153 -4.44 19.05 -5.77
C ILE A 153 -4.28 18.52 -7.20
N ARG A 154 -4.29 19.44 -8.17
CA ARG A 154 -4.08 19.08 -9.58
C ARG A 154 -2.68 18.52 -9.82
N GLU A 155 -1.67 19.12 -9.20
CA GLU A 155 -0.26 18.74 -9.29
C GLU A 155 0.12 17.65 -8.27
N TYR A 156 -0.78 16.70 -7.98
CA TYR A 156 -0.65 15.72 -6.89
C TYR A 156 0.65 14.90 -6.87
N LYS A 157 1.34 14.82 -8.01
CA LYS A 157 2.65 14.16 -8.12
C LYS A 157 3.71 14.81 -7.22
N SER A 158 3.55 16.08 -6.83
CA SER A 158 4.42 16.73 -5.85
C SER A 158 4.28 16.20 -4.43
N LEU A 159 3.15 15.55 -4.14
CA LEU A 159 2.87 14.92 -2.86
C LEU A 159 3.06 13.39 -2.91
N TYR A 160 3.54 12.84 -4.04
CA TYR A 160 3.69 11.41 -4.20
C TYR A 160 4.79 10.85 -3.28
N ARG A 161 4.51 9.72 -2.61
CA ARG A 161 5.49 9.02 -1.77
C ARG A 161 6.25 8.02 -2.62
N ASN A 162 7.56 8.21 -2.76
CA ASN A 162 8.41 7.25 -3.46
C ASN A 162 9.06 6.29 -2.46
N PHE A 163 8.39 5.18 -2.21
CA PHE A 163 8.94 4.09 -1.37
C PHE A 163 10.05 3.31 -2.08
N ASN A 164 10.28 3.51 -3.39
CA ASN A 164 11.41 2.90 -4.13
C ASN A 164 12.73 3.66 -3.96
N SER A 165 12.77 4.72 -3.16
CA SER A 165 14.00 5.51 -2.95
C SER A 165 15.02 4.82 -2.05
N ALA A 166 14.56 3.92 -1.17
CA ALA A 166 15.39 3.14 -0.25
C ALA A 166 15.25 1.62 -0.45
N PHE A 167 14.40 1.20 -1.39
CA PHE A 167 14.02 -0.20 -1.61
C PHE A 167 13.83 -0.48 -3.10
N GLU A 168 14.09 -1.70 -3.53
CA GLU A 168 14.03 -2.09 -4.94
C GLU A 168 12.61 -2.56 -5.32
N ASN A 169 11.98 -1.89 -6.28
CA ASN A 169 10.70 -2.27 -6.90
C ASN A 169 9.48 -2.40 -5.96
N VAL A 170 9.45 -1.67 -4.83
CA VAL A 170 8.27 -1.50 -3.97
C VAL A 170 7.10 -0.91 -4.77
N GLY A 171 6.11 -1.75 -5.05
CA GLY A 171 4.88 -1.36 -5.75
C GLY A 171 5.00 -1.21 -7.28
N GLY A 172 6.09 -1.71 -7.89
CA GLY A 172 6.28 -1.72 -9.34
C GLY A 172 5.23 -2.58 -10.09
N PRO A 173 5.03 -2.34 -11.41
CA PRO A 173 4.08 -3.09 -12.22
C PRO A 173 4.44 -4.58 -12.22
N ARG A 174 3.53 -5.38 -11.67
CA ARG A 174 3.65 -6.82 -11.53
C ARG A 174 3.38 -7.46 -12.89
N GLY A 175 4.45 -7.78 -13.62
CA GLY A 175 4.38 -8.66 -14.80
C GLY A 175 3.55 -9.91 -14.52
N ARG A 176 2.99 -10.53 -15.57
CA ARG A 176 2.15 -11.73 -15.45
C ARG A 176 2.89 -12.78 -14.60
N PHE A 177 2.37 -13.05 -13.40
CA PHE A 177 2.66 -14.27 -12.64
C PHE A 177 1.99 -15.44 -13.38
N SER A 178 2.47 -15.75 -14.58
CA SER A 178 2.23 -17.03 -15.23
C SER A 178 3.55 -17.78 -15.16
N ALA A 179 3.91 -18.23 -13.96
CA ALA A 179 4.83 -19.34 -13.86
C ALA A 179 4.09 -20.54 -14.46
N ASN A 180 4.53 -20.96 -15.65
CA ASN A 180 4.09 -22.22 -16.23
C ASN A 180 4.44 -23.31 -15.22
N ILE A 181 3.41 -23.88 -14.59
CA ILE A 181 3.56 -25.12 -13.84
C ILE A 181 3.67 -26.22 -14.90
N SER A 182 4.90 -26.49 -15.34
CA SER A 182 5.22 -27.75 -16.01
C SER A 182 5.54 -28.76 -14.92
N GLY A 183 4.60 -29.69 -14.70
CA GLY A 183 4.90 -30.99 -14.08
C GLY A 183 5.60 -31.92 -15.06
#